data_AF-A0A3E4ZF32-F1
#
_entry.id   AF-A0A3E4ZF32-F1
#
_cell.length_a   1.000
_cell.length_b   1.000
_cell.length_c   1.000
_cell.angle_alpha   90.00
_cell.angle_beta   90.00
_cell.angle_gamma   90.00
#
_symmetry.space_group_name_H-M   'P 1'
#
loop_
_entity.id
_entity.type
_entity.pdbx_description
1 polymer ?
#
loop_
_entity_poly.entity_id
_entity_poly.type
_entity_poly.pdbx_seq_one_letter_code
_entity_poly.pdbx_strand_id
1 'polypeptide(L)'
;MEGIISKETGSVRRFFGLLDNIQTKLERLAEDNRPLFNGERFLSDKELSDLLRISRRCLQDYRDQGRISYIRLGGKILYKVSDIEKLLEDNYHEALI
;
A
#
# COMPACT_ATOMS: atom_id res chain seq x y z
N MET A 1 -11.86 12.91 -47.51
CA MET A 1 -10.44 12.62 -47.23
C MET A 1 -10.24 12.82 -45.75
N GLU A 2 -10.02 11.72 -45.04
CA GLU A 2 -9.85 11.69 -43.59
C GLU A 2 -8.67 12.57 -43.19
N GLY A 3 -8.89 13.43 -42.20
CA GLY A 3 -7.88 14.34 -41.69
C GLY A 3 -6.71 13.54 -41.17
N ILE A 4 -5.57 13.64 -41.85
CA ILE A 4 -4.32 13.00 -41.46
C ILE A 4 -3.97 13.50 -40.06
N ILE A 5 -4.19 12.66 -39.04
CA ILE A 5 -3.71 12.90 -37.68
C ILE A 5 -2.19 12.71 -37.74
N SER A 6 -1.49 13.77 -38.12
CA SER A 6 -0.03 13.83 -38.04
C SER A 6 0.38 14.18 -36.61
N LYS A 7 1.54 13.69 -36.15
CA LYS A 7 2.14 14.10 -34.87
C LYS A 7 2.31 15.62 -34.73
N GLU A 8 2.29 16.32 -35.86
CA GLU A 8 2.46 17.78 -35.97
C GLU A 8 1.14 18.56 -35.85
N THR A 9 -0.02 17.89 -35.85
CA THR A 9 -1.30 18.56 -35.61
C THR A 9 -1.27 19.17 -34.21
N GLY A 10 -1.58 20.47 -34.08
CA GLY A 10 -1.44 21.20 -32.81
C GLY A 10 -2.18 20.54 -31.63
N SER A 11 -3.29 19.84 -31.88
CA SER A 11 -4.01 19.05 -30.88
C SER A 11 -3.21 17.84 -30.39
N VAL A 12 -2.48 17.16 -31.29
CA VAL A 12 -1.64 15.99 -30.97
C VAL A 12 -0.42 16.43 -30.15
N ARG A 13 0.21 17.57 -30.50
CA ARG A 13 1.30 18.16 -29.70
C ARG A 13 0.85 18.53 -28.28
N ARG A 14 -0.32 19.17 -28.14
CA ARG A 14 -0.88 19.49 -26.81
C ARG A 14 -1.18 18.23 -26.00
N PHE A 15 -1.70 17.20 -26.65
CA PHE A 15 -1.97 15.91 -26.00
C PHE A 15 -0.68 15.27 -25.46
N PHE A 16 0.39 15.20 -26.26
CA PHE A 16 1.68 14.67 -25.78
C PHE A 16 2.29 15.53 -24.66
N GLY A 17 2.20 16.86 -24.74
CA GLY A 17 2.65 17.73 -23.65
C GLY A 17 1.83 17.57 -22.35
N LEU A 18 0.57 17.16 -22.42
CA LEU A 18 -0.22 16.80 -21.24
C LEU A 18 0.23 15.46 -20.66
N LEU A 19 0.54 14.47 -21.51
CA LEU A 19 1.06 13.18 -21.07
C LEU A 19 2.41 13.32 -20.37
N ASP A 20 3.34 14.11 -20.91
CA ASP A 20 4.64 14.36 -20.28
C ASP A 20 4.47 15.01 -18.90
N ASN A 21 3.55 15.98 -18.78
CA ASN A 21 3.25 16.63 -17.50
C ASN A 21 2.64 15.66 -16.47
N ILE A 22 1.78 14.75 -16.90
CA ILE A 22 1.21 13.72 -16.03
C ILE A 22 2.30 12.75 -15.59
N GLN A 23 3.16 12.31 -16.52
CA GLN A 23 4.27 11.43 -16.22
C GLN A 23 5.22 12.03 -15.18
N THR A 24 5.67 13.28 -15.39
CA THR A 24 6.54 13.97 -14.42
C THR A 24 5.89 14.12 -13.05
N LYS A 25 4.57 14.37 -13.00
CA LYS A 25 3.84 14.45 -11.72
C LYS A 25 3.72 13.09 -11.03
N LEU A 26 3.50 12.02 -11.79
CA LEU A 26 3.46 10.66 -11.25
C LEU A 26 4.82 10.20 -10.73
N GLU A 27 5.90 10.49 -11.46
CA GLU A 27 7.27 10.20 -11.03
C GLU A 27 7.60 10.93 -9.72
N ARG A 28 7.28 12.23 -9.63
CA ARG A 28 7.46 13.00 -8.38
C ARG A 28 6.62 12.44 -7.23
N LEU A 29 5.35 12.13 -7.48
CA LEU A 29 4.51 11.50 -6.46
C LEU A 29 5.06 10.15 -6.03
N ALA A 30 5.57 9.34 -6.95
CA ALA A 30 6.17 8.05 -6.63
C ALA A 30 7.48 8.19 -5.85
N GLU A 31 8.29 9.21 -6.11
CA GLU A 31 9.51 9.53 -5.36
C GLU A 31 9.19 10.08 -3.95
N ASP A 32 8.27 11.03 -3.86
CA ASP A 32 7.86 11.68 -2.62
C ASP A 32 7.06 10.74 -1.71
N ASN A 33 6.32 9.80 -2.30
CA ASN A 33 5.53 8.80 -1.59
C ASN A 33 6.14 7.41 -1.64
N ARG A 34 7.46 7.25 -1.89
CA ARG A 34 8.11 5.95 -1.64
C ARG A 34 7.84 5.62 -0.18
N PRO A 35 7.02 4.59 0.12
CA PRO A 35 6.81 4.21 1.50
C PRO A 35 8.19 3.92 2.07
N LEU A 36 8.50 4.55 3.21
CA LEU A 36 9.72 4.26 3.96
C LEU A 36 9.88 2.74 4.03
N PHE A 37 11.11 2.23 3.93
CA PHE A 37 11.39 0.78 3.94
C PHE A 37 10.96 0.02 2.67
N ASN A 38 11.37 0.51 1.49
CA ASN A 38 11.24 -0.23 0.22
C ASN A 38 9.79 -0.53 -0.19
N GLY A 39 8.85 0.39 0.05
CA GLY A 39 7.44 0.15 -0.27
C GLY A 39 6.63 -0.47 0.86
N GLU A 40 7.27 -0.89 1.94
CA GLU A 40 6.59 -1.57 3.03
C GLU A 40 5.92 -0.60 4.00
N ARG A 41 4.68 -0.91 4.36
CA ARG A 41 3.95 -0.14 5.37
C ARG A 41 4.00 -0.88 6.70
N PHE A 42 4.25 -0.11 7.76
CA PHE A 42 4.20 -0.62 9.13
C PHE A 42 3.03 0.00 9.88
N LEU A 43 2.34 -0.83 10.66
CA LEU A 43 1.26 -0.42 11.54
C LEU A 43 1.71 -0.54 13.01
N SER A 44 1.30 0.42 13.82
CA SER A 44 1.38 0.32 15.28
C SER A 44 0.28 -0.57 15.86
N ASP A 45 0.41 -0.98 17.12
CA ASP A 45 -0.64 -1.69 17.89
C ASP A 45 -2.01 -1.01 17.73
N LYS A 46 -2.06 0.33 17.78
CA LYS A 46 -3.31 1.08 17.68
C LYS A 46 -3.93 0.92 16.29
N GLU A 47 -3.15 1.22 15.25
CA GLU A 47 -3.64 1.17 13.87
C GLU A 47 -4.09 -0.23 13.47
N LEU A 48 -3.33 -1.26 13.84
CA LEU A 48 -3.72 -2.63 13.53
C LEU A 48 -4.96 -3.07 14.32
N SER A 49 -5.08 -2.68 15.59
CA SER A 49 -6.27 -2.99 16.40
C SER A 49 -7.53 -2.36 15.82
N ASP A 50 -7.43 -1.12 15.35
CA ASP A 50 -8.53 -0.39 14.71
C ASP A 50 -8.90 -1.02 13.36
N LEU A 51 -7.91 -1.48 12.59
CA LEU A 51 -8.09 -2.13 11.29
C LEU A 51 -8.78 -3.50 11.42
N LEU A 52 -8.26 -4.37 12.29
CA LEU A 52 -8.79 -5.72 12.49
C LEU A 52 -10.03 -5.78 13.39
N ARG A 53 -10.42 -4.64 13.98
CA ARG A 53 -11.54 -4.53 14.93
C ARG A 53 -11.40 -5.45 16.15
N ILE A 54 -10.17 -5.63 16.62
CA ILE A 54 -9.85 -6.39 17.83
C ILE A 54 -9.24 -5.48 18.88
N SER A 55 -9.27 -5.89 20.15
CA SER A 55 -8.64 -5.10 21.21
C SER A 55 -7.12 -5.18 21.15
N ARG A 56 -6.42 -4.15 21.64
CA ARG A 56 -4.95 -4.19 21.81
C ARG A 56 -4.49 -5.34 22.72
N ARG A 57 -5.32 -5.75 23.69
CA ARG A 57 -5.04 -6.91 24.55
C ARG A 57 -5.02 -8.22 23.74
N CYS A 58 -5.94 -8.38 22.78
CA CYS A 58 -5.96 -9.52 21.88
C CYS A 58 -4.71 -9.56 20.98
N LEU A 59 -4.27 -8.42 20.45
CA LEU A 59 -3.00 -8.34 19.71
C LEU A 59 -1.80 -8.75 20.56
N GLN A 60 -1.79 -8.37 21.83
CA GLN A 60 -0.75 -8.81 22.76
C GLN A 60 -0.81 -10.33 22.97
N ASP A 61 -1.99 -10.92 23.20
CA ASP A 61 -2.14 -12.37 23.33
C ASP A 61 -1.66 -13.11 22.07
N TYR A 62 -1.94 -12.59 20.88
CA TYR A 62 -1.46 -13.17 19.62
C TYR A 62 0.06 -13.10 19.50
N ARG A 63 0.69 -12.01 19.97
CA ARG A 63 2.15 -11.91 20.00
C ARG A 63 2.76 -12.91 20.98
N ASP A 64 2.20 -13.00 22.18
CA ASP A 64 2.67 -13.89 23.24
C ASP A 64 2.52 -15.37 22.82
N GLN A 65 1.49 -15.70 22.06
CA GLN A 65 1.26 -17.03 21.48
C GLN A 65 2.05 -17.29 20.19
N GLY A 66 2.77 -16.30 19.66
CA GLY A 66 3.51 -16.42 18.39
C GLY A 66 2.61 -16.54 17.14
N ARG A 67 1.33 -16.15 17.24
CA ARG A 67 0.34 -16.25 16.15
C ARG A 67 0.42 -15.09 15.16
N ILE A 68 1.02 -13.96 15.54
CA ILE A 68 1.14 -12.77 14.70
C ILE A 68 2.59 -12.28 14.66
N SER A 69 3.10 -12.05 13.46
CA SER A 69 4.44 -11.52 13.25
C SER A 69 4.53 -10.05 13.64
N TYR A 70 5.61 -9.66 14.32
CA TYR A 70 5.83 -8.28 14.75
C TYR A 70 7.32 -7.95 14.83
N ILE A 71 7.64 -6.66 14.80
CA ILE A 71 8.98 -6.11 15.01
C ILE A 71 8.96 -5.24 16.26
N ARG A 72 9.97 -5.40 17.11
CA ARG A 72 10.19 -4.53 18.27
C ARG A 72 11.30 -3.54 17.95
N LEU A 73 10.96 -2.25 17.89
CA LEU A 73 11.89 -1.17 17.59
C LEU A 73 11.80 -0.06 18.65
N GLY A 74 12.85 0.08 19.48
CA GLY A 74 12.91 1.13 20.50
C GLY A 74 11.75 1.10 21.51
N GLY A 75 11.25 -0.11 21.84
CA GLY A 75 10.09 -0.28 22.72
C GLY A 75 8.72 -0.14 22.05
N LYS A 76 8.68 0.25 20.76
CA LYS A 76 7.45 0.20 19.95
C LYS A 76 7.31 -1.15 19.27
N ILE A 77 6.07 -1.56 19.09
CA ILE A 77 5.68 -2.73 18.31
C ILE A 77 5.17 -2.25 16.97
N LEU A 78 5.72 -2.84 15.90
CA LEU A 78 5.34 -2.57 14.53
C LEU A 78 4.95 -3.87 13.83
N TYR A 79 3.94 -3.78 12.98
CA TYR A 79 3.39 -4.87 12.19
C TYR A 79 3.59 -4.56 10.73
N LYS A 80 4.19 -5.48 9.99
CA LYS A 80 4.38 -5.35 8.56
C LYS A 80 3.05 -5.66 7.86
N VAL A 81 2.54 -4.75 7.03
CA VAL A 81 1.22 -4.93 6.39
C VAL A 81 1.20 -6.20 5.55
N SER A 82 2.27 -6.46 4.77
CA SER A 82 2.36 -7.68 3.95
C SER A 82 2.20 -8.97 4.77
N ASP A 83 2.74 -9.00 5.99
CA ASP A 83 2.71 -10.20 6.84
C ASP A 83 1.33 -10.39 7.44
N ILE A 84 0.63 -9.30 7.76
CA ILE A 84 -0.76 -9.34 8.22
C ILE A 84 -1.69 -9.81 7.10
N GLU A 85 -1.54 -9.29 5.89
CA GLU A 85 -2.34 -9.73 4.73
C GLU A 85 -2.14 -11.22 4.48
N LYS A 86 -0.87 -11.68 4.46
CA LYS A 86 -0.56 -13.10 4.32
C LYS A 86 -1.18 -13.94 5.44
N LEU A 87 -1.10 -13.49 6.69
CA LEU A 87 -1.72 -14.18 7.82
C LEU A 87 -3.23 -14.36 7.62
N LEU A 88 -3.92 -13.32 7.16
CA LEU A 88 -5.35 -13.36 6.93
C LEU A 88 -5.71 -14.31 5.78
N GLU A 89 -4.94 -14.29 4.70
CA GLU A 89 -5.12 -15.18 3.55
C GLU A 89 -4.88 -16.65 3.93
N ASP A 90 -3.78 -16.93 4.65
CA ASP A 90 -3.42 -18.28 5.10
C ASP A 90 -4.47 -18.88 6.06
N ASN A 91 -5.27 -18.03 6.73
CA ASN A 91 -6.35 -18.42 7.65
C ASN A 91 -7.74 -18.13 7.09
N TYR A 92 -7.85 -17.81 5.80
CA TYR A 92 -9.14 -17.55 5.18
C TYR A 92 -9.91 -18.86 5.04
N HIS A 93 -11.15 -18.86 5.52
CA HIS A 93 -12.07 -19.98 5.36
C HIS A 93 -13.26 -19.50 4.55
N GLU A 94 -13.52 -20.14 3.40
CA GLU A 94 -14.69 -19.85 2.59
C GLU A 94 -15.96 -20.02 3.43
N ALA A 95 -16.86 -19.04 3.33
CA ALA A 95 -18.17 -19.17 3.93
C ALA A 95 -18.87 -20.39 3.31
N LEU A 96 -19.34 -21.31 4.14
CA LEU A 96 -20.21 -22.38 3.69
C LEU A 96 -21.50 -21.73 3.18
N ILE A 97 -21.67 -21.71 1.86
CA ILE A 97 -22.90 -21.32 1.18
C ILE A 97 -23.90 -22.47 1.28
#